data_AF-A0A972BVL5-F1
#
_entry.id   AF-A0A972BVL5-F1
#
_cell.length_a   1.000
_cell.length_b   1.000
_cell.length_c   1.000
_cell.angle_alpha   90.00
_cell.angle_beta   90.00
_cell.angle_gamma   90.00
#
_symmetry.space_group_name_H-M   'P 1'
#
loop_
_entity.id
_entity.type
_entity.pdbx_description
1 polymer ?
#
loop_
_entity_poly.entity_id
_entity_poly.type
_entity_poly.pdbx_seq_one_letter_code
_entity_poly.pdbx_strand_id
1 'polypeptide(L)'
;MRDQELDTKLKQARKEANQFFAGWTFGPLQKVVHRRTQETAGTAVPSRGRFLVWTRTLLAATAALLLLCLPGQPGTDSLTSPRLRDLGAGLNQPVSQYTLNLKDSTKQQLSFFRLSHPAWPEDRLLAVIWEQDRPTAPNKYRLLYSTTFGSGVNPEPAQRIQLPGSNTHLALIATRNPTLEYLHYRVIGYDGKSVTSYWEQDFVPGGRLEVHAGVLVERRRTDVNLTSNGHSVNFLVPYQVDPAGNLLLPVQRLQMEVGQYLTFIGTQEKALQTDLEGMALDRIQSMEGEQTAAHFRAVQSGTEMVELQPRNSSGPGGRLLIEVVEPGPQ
;
A
#
# COMPACT_ATOMS: atom_id res chain seq x y z
N MET A 1 -28.47 17.31 -21.64
CA MET A 1 -28.52 16.07 -22.46
C MET A 1 -29.99 15.70 -22.61
N ARG A 2 -30.45 15.30 -23.80
CA ARG A 2 -31.88 14.97 -24.02
C ARG A 2 -32.18 13.58 -23.44
N ASP A 3 -33.33 13.40 -22.80
CA ASP A 3 -33.70 12.15 -22.08
C ASP A 3 -33.58 10.89 -22.93
N GLN A 4 -33.87 11.02 -24.23
CA GLN A 4 -33.79 9.92 -25.20
C GLN A 4 -32.34 9.46 -25.46
N GLU A 5 -31.38 10.38 -25.41
CA GLU A 5 -29.96 10.10 -25.57
C GLU A 5 -29.38 9.43 -24.31
N LEU A 6 -29.86 9.82 -23.13
CA LEU A 6 -29.53 9.18 -21.86
C LEU A 6 -30.04 7.73 -21.81
N ASP A 7 -31.30 7.51 -22.19
CA ASP A 7 -31.90 6.17 -22.20
C ASP A 7 -31.18 5.24 -23.19
N THR A 8 -30.74 5.76 -24.33
CA THR A 8 -29.96 5.00 -25.31
C THR A 8 -28.59 4.60 -24.74
N LYS A 9 -27.88 5.54 -24.09
CA LYS A 9 -26.58 5.26 -23.46
C LYS A 9 -26.72 4.28 -22.28
N LEU A 10 -27.78 4.37 -21.48
CA LEU A 10 -28.04 3.45 -20.37
C LEU A 10 -28.37 2.04 -20.87
N LYS A 11 -29.16 1.90 -21.94
CA LYS A 11 -29.46 0.60 -22.56
C LYS A 11 -28.20 -0.04 -23.14
N GLN A 12 -27.35 0.76 -23.77
CA GLN A 12 -26.07 0.30 -24.31
C GLN A 12 -25.12 -0.15 -23.20
N ALA A 13 -24.92 0.67 -22.16
CA ALA A 13 -24.09 0.31 -21.01
C ALA A 13 -24.58 -0.97 -20.31
N ARG A 14 -25.90 -1.16 -20.21
CA ARG A 14 -26.49 -2.40 -19.65
C ARG A 14 -26.19 -3.62 -20.52
N LYS A 15 -26.25 -3.48 -21.85
CA LYS A 15 -25.93 -4.56 -22.79
C LYS A 15 -24.46 -4.95 -22.70
N GLU A 16 -23.57 -3.96 -22.65
CA GLU A 16 -22.13 -4.16 -22.54
C GLU A 16 -21.76 -4.79 -21.19
N ALA A 17 -22.35 -4.33 -20.09
CA ALA A 17 -22.18 -4.95 -18.77
C ALA A 17 -22.65 -6.40 -18.76
N ASN A 18 -23.84 -6.70 -19.30
CA ASN A 18 -24.35 -8.06 -19.37
C ASN A 18 -23.45 -8.98 -20.22
N GLN A 19 -22.90 -8.48 -21.33
CA GLN A 19 -21.94 -9.24 -22.15
C GLN A 19 -20.63 -9.48 -21.40
N PHE A 20 -20.12 -8.48 -20.68
CA PHE A 20 -18.91 -8.59 -19.87
C PHE A 20 -19.05 -9.65 -18.77
N PHE A 21 -20.20 -9.71 -18.09
CA PHE A 21 -20.43 -10.67 -17.01
C PHE A 21 -20.97 -12.04 -17.47
N ALA A 22 -21.44 -12.19 -18.71
CA ALA A 22 -22.03 -13.44 -19.21
C ALA A 22 -21.07 -14.64 -19.23
N GLY A 23 -19.76 -14.39 -19.36
CA GLY A 23 -18.74 -15.44 -19.31
C GLY A 23 -18.25 -15.77 -17.90
N TRP A 24 -18.67 -15.02 -16.88
CA TRP A 24 -18.14 -15.13 -15.52
C TRP A 24 -19.01 -16.06 -14.67
N THR A 25 -18.53 -17.27 -14.40
CA THR A 25 -19.22 -18.20 -13.50
C THR A 25 -18.84 -17.90 -12.04
N PHE A 26 -19.74 -17.25 -11.31
CA PHE A 26 -19.53 -16.85 -9.91
C PHE A 26 -19.56 -18.00 -8.90
N GLY A 27 -20.04 -19.19 -9.28
CA GLY A 27 -20.27 -20.32 -8.35
C GLY A 27 -19.04 -20.79 -7.57
N PRO A 28 -17.85 -20.95 -8.18
CA PRO A 28 -16.63 -21.32 -7.47
C PRO A 28 -16.09 -20.17 -6.59
N LEU A 29 -16.13 -18.94 -7.11
CA LEU A 29 -15.68 -17.73 -6.41
C LEU A 29 -16.53 -17.44 -5.18
N GLN A 30 -17.85 -17.59 -5.26
CA GLN A 30 -18.76 -17.38 -4.14
C GLN A 30 -18.49 -18.36 -2.98
N LYS A 31 -18.17 -19.62 -3.29
CA LYS A 31 -17.78 -20.62 -2.27
C LYS A 31 -16.43 -20.30 -1.64
N VAL A 32 -15.46 -19.83 -2.42
CA VAL A 32 -14.14 -19.40 -1.91
C VAL A 32 -14.27 -18.14 -1.05
N VAL A 33 -15.12 -17.19 -1.46
CA VAL A 33 -15.41 -15.96 -0.73
C VAL A 33 -16.11 -16.26 0.59
N HIS A 34 -17.16 -17.10 0.59
CA HIS A 34 -17.84 -17.52 1.82
C HIS A 34 -16.90 -18.26 2.78
N ARG A 35 -16.05 -19.14 2.26
CA ARG A 35 -15.08 -19.87 3.07
C ARG A 35 -14.06 -18.92 3.73
N ARG A 36 -13.47 -18.00 2.96
CA ARG A 36 -12.49 -17.04 3.48
C ARG A 36 -13.09 -15.99 4.44
N THR A 37 -14.35 -15.60 4.25
CA THR A 37 -15.04 -14.69 5.18
C THR A 37 -15.41 -15.38 6.49
N GLN A 38 -15.72 -16.68 6.47
CA GLN A 38 -15.92 -17.47 7.69
C GLN A 38 -14.60 -17.78 8.42
N GLU A 39 -13.51 -18.06 7.70
CA GLU A 39 -12.18 -18.30 8.29
C GLU A 39 -11.59 -17.03 8.95
N THR A 40 -11.89 -15.84 8.44
CA THR A 40 -11.43 -14.57 9.05
C THR A 40 -12.24 -14.16 10.30
N ALA A 41 -13.45 -14.70 10.49
CA ALA A 41 -14.31 -14.36 11.63
C ALA A 41 -13.92 -15.08 12.94
N GLY A 42 -13.04 -16.07 12.88
CA GLY A 42 -12.54 -16.77 14.05
C GLY A 42 -11.13 -17.29 13.79
N THR A 43 -10.20 -16.93 14.66
CA THR A 43 -8.79 -17.35 14.73
C THR A 43 -7.78 -16.49 13.95
N ALA A 44 -6.99 -15.75 14.73
CA ALA A 44 -5.62 -15.42 14.36
C ALA A 44 -4.86 -16.75 14.22
N VAL A 45 -4.37 -17.06 13.01
CA VAL A 45 -3.53 -18.24 12.79
C VAL A 45 -2.12 -17.76 12.43
N PRO A 46 -1.08 -18.26 13.13
CA PRO A 46 0.30 -17.85 12.94
C PRO A 46 0.88 -18.38 11.63
N SER A 47 1.71 -17.56 10.98
CA SER A 47 2.55 -17.98 9.87
C SER A 47 3.66 -18.90 10.39
N ARG A 48 3.60 -20.19 10.04
CA ARG A 48 4.78 -21.08 10.11
C ARG A 48 4.98 -21.77 8.78
N GLY A 49 6.19 -21.58 8.26
CA GLY A 49 6.64 -22.02 6.96
C GLY A 49 6.63 -23.52 6.77
N ARG A 50 6.62 -23.91 5.49
CA ARG A 50 7.11 -25.18 5.02
C ARG A 50 7.95 -24.95 3.77
N PHE A 51 9.26 -25.06 3.96
CA PHE A 51 10.20 -25.49 2.94
C PHE A 51 9.66 -26.75 2.27
N LEU A 52 9.61 -26.77 0.94
CA LEU A 52 9.65 -28.02 0.20
C LEU A 52 10.72 -27.91 -0.88
N VAL A 53 11.86 -28.52 -0.57
CA VAL A 53 12.96 -28.81 -1.49
C VAL A 53 12.46 -29.80 -2.53
N TRP A 54 12.48 -29.43 -3.81
CA TRP A 54 12.54 -30.38 -4.91
C TRP A 54 13.74 -30.04 -5.79
N THR A 55 14.75 -30.88 -5.65
CA THR A 55 15.96 -30.90 -6.45
C THR A 55 15.69 -31.57 -7.81
N ARG A 56 16.28 -31.01 -8.89
CA ARG A 56 17.20 -31.63 -9.88
C ARG A 56 16.91 -31.34 -11.37
N THR A 57 17.97 -30.80 -12.01
CA THR A 57 18.48 -30.99 -13.40
C THR A 57 17.61 -30.44 -14.55
N LEU A 58 18.09 -29.82 -15.64
CA LEU A 58 19.38 -29.51 -16.29
C LEU A 58 19.27 -28.04 -16.79
N LEU A 59 20.26 -27.26 -17.21
CA LEU A 59 21.35 -27.54 -18.13
C LEU A 59 22.28 -26.30 -18.11
N ALA A 60 23.55 -26.51 -17.78
CA ALA A 60 24.61 -25.56 -18.03
C ALA A 60 24.94 -25.60 -19.53
N ALA A 61 24.76 -24.48 -20.25
CA ALA A 61 25.51 -24.14 -21.47
C ALA A 61 25.00 -22.85 -22.13
N THR A 62 25.23 -21.67 -21.54
CA THR A 62 25.22 -20.37 -22.28
C THR A 62 26.03 -19.26 -21.58
N ALA A 63 26.96 -19.60 -20.69
CA ALA A 63 27.73 -18.62 -19.90
C ALA A 63 29.11 -18.26 -20.49
N ALA A 64 29.40 -18.56 -21.76
CA ALA A 64 30.77 -18.48 -22.28
C ALA A 64 30.98 -17.71 -23.60
N LEU A 65 30.03 -16.89 -24.07
CA LEU A 65 30.18 -16.25 -25.40
C LEU A 65 29.86 -14.75 -25.52
N LEU A 66 29.86 -13.98 -24.43
CA LEU A 66 29.63 -12.52 -24.50
C LEU A 66 30.65 -11.68 -23.71
N LEU A 67 31.84 -12.24 -23.46
CA LEU A 67 32.93 -11.58 -22.72
C LEU A 67 34.09 -11.06 -23.59
N LEU A 68 33.95 -11.02 -24.91
CA LEU A 68 35.02 -10.57 -25.80
C LEU A 68 34.50 -9.63 -26.89
N CYS A 69 34.30 -8.35 -26.51
CA CYS A 69 34.42 -7.16 -27.37
C CYS A 69 34.35 -5.87 -26.48
N LEU A 70 35.43 -5.58 -25.75
CA LEU A 70 35.80 -4.23 -25.27
C LEU A 70 36.32 -3.38 -26.47
N PRO A 71 36.55 -2.03 -26.42
CA PRO A 71 36.90 -1.19 -25.24
C PRO A 71 36.41 0.29 -25.23
N GLY A 72 36.65 1.03 -24.11
CA GLY A 72 36.79 2.50 -24.10
C GLY A 72 36.25 3.26 -22.86
N GLN A 73 37.11 3.50 -21.85
CA GLN A 73 36.90 4.35 -20.64
C GLN A 73 37.00 5.87 -20.95
N PRO A 74 37.07 6.82 -19.97
CA PRO A 74 36.48 6.95 -18.61
C PRO A 74 35.71 8.28 -18.44
N GLY A 75 34.90 8.39 -17.38
CA GLY A 75 34.33 9.66 -16.93
C GLY A 75 33.85 9.54 -15.50
N THR A 76 34.70 9.94 -14.57
CA THR A 76 34.37 10.15 -13.16
C THR A 76 33.34 11.27 -13.01
N ASP A 77 32.60 11.22 -11.91
CA ASP A 77 31.68 12.24 -11.37
C ASP A 77 30.19 12.05 -11.69
N SER A 78 29.58 11.11 -10.95
CA SER A 78 28.51 11.47 -10.01
C SER A 78 28.10 10.21 -9.25
N LEU A 79 28.37 10.21 -7.94
CA LEU A 79 27.67 9.40 -6.95
C LEU A 79 26.18 9.76 -7.05
N THR A 80 25.49 9.14 -8.00
CA THR A 80 24.05 9.26 -8.17
C THR A 80 23.44 8.41 -7.08
N SER A 81 23.06 9.09 -6.00
CA SER A 81 22.08 8.61 -5.04
C SER A 81 20.91 7.95 -5.80
N PRO A 82 20.46 6.76 -5.38
CA PRO A 82 19.38 6.06 -6.06
C PRO A 82 18.15 6.98 -6.05
N ARG A 83 17.64 7.30 -7.25
CA ARG A 83 16.43 8.10 -7.41
C ARG A 83 15.25 7.33 -6.83
N LEU A 84 14.87 7.67 -5.60
CA LEU A 84 13.61 7.31 -4.92
C LEU A 84 12.43 8.01 -5.60
N ARG A 85 12.26 7.75 -6.90
CA ARG A 85 11.27 8.46 -7.73
C ARG A 85 9.81 8.07 -7.48
N ASP A 86 9.55 7.12 -6.58
CA ASP A 86 8.22 6.54 -6.36
C ASP A 86 7.88 6.37 -4.87
N LEU A 87 8.37 7.23 -3.97
CA LEU A 87 7.86 7.25 -2.58
C LEU A 87 6.53 8.02 -2.54
N GLY A 88 5.46 7.34 -2.95
CA GLY A 88 4.10 7.89 -2.97
C GLY A 88 3.71 8.47 -4.33
N ALA A 89 3.42 7.59 -5.30
CA ALA A 89 2.66 8.01 -6.48
C ALA A 89 1.29 8.54 -5.99
N GLY A 90 0.86 9.67 -6.57
CA GLY A 90 -0.22 10.53 -6.05
C GLY A 90 -1.43 9.77 -5.51
N LEU A 91 -1.97 10.26 -4.38
CA LEU A 91 -3.15 9.69 -3.72
C LEU A 91 -4.32 9.63 -4.70
N ASN A 92 -4.58 8.47 -5.29
CA ASN A 92 -5.69 8.32 -6.22
C ASN A 92 -6.97 8.18 -5.41
N GLN A 93 -7.87 9.16 -5.57
CA GLN A 93 -9.27 8.95 -5.25
C GLN A 93 -9.79 7.78 -6.12
N PRO A 94 -10.69 6.95 -5.58
CA PRO A 94 -11.29 5.90 -6.40
C PRO A 94 -11.96 6.52 -7.63
N VAL A 95 -11.78 5.91 -8.79
CA VAL A 95 -12.31 6.39 -10.07
C VAL A 95 -13.83 6.34 -10.13
N SER A 96 -14.45 5.49 -9.31
CA SER A 96 -15.89 5.43 -9.13
C SER A 96 -16.23 4.82 -7.79
N GLN A 97 -17.35 5.26 -7.23
CA GLN A 97 -17.89 4.76 -5.96
C GLN A 97 -19.41 4.62 -6.06
N TYR A 98 -19.95 3.52 -5.52
CA TYR A 98 -21.36 3.22 -5.54
C TYR A 98 -21.81 2.75 -4.14
N THR A 99 -22.94 3.28 -3.67
CA THR A 99 -23.59 2.71 -2.48
C THR A 99 -24.42 1.50 -2.91
N LEU A 100 -24.13 0.35 -2.31
CA LEU A 100 -24.88 -0.88 -2.54
C LEU A 100 -26.04 -0.93 -1.54
N ASN A 101 -27.26 -1.03 -2.06
CA ASN A 101 -28.47 -1.26 -1.27
C ASN A 101 -28.86 -2.73 -1.40
N LEU A 102 -28.12 -3.61 -0.72
CA LEU A 102 -28.53 -5.00 -0.56
C LEU A 102 -29.63 -5.05 0.51
N LYS A 103 -30.75 -5.72 0.23
CA LYS A 103 -31.84 -5.88 1.20
C LYS A 103 -31.28 -6.65 2.42
N ASP A 104 -31.45 -6.05 3.60
CA ASP A 104 -31.32 -6.63 4.96
C ASP A 104 -30.07 -6.42 5.84
N SER A 105 -29.04 -5.65 5.48
CA SER A 105 -28.10 -5.14 6.52
C SER A 105 -27.13 -4.09 5.98
N THR A 106 -26.75 -3.15 6.88
CA THR A 106 -25.57 -2.25 6.86
C THR A 106 -25.18 -1.60 5.52
N LYS A 107 -25.06 -0.26 5.49
CA LYS A 107 -24.67 0.46 4.27
C LYS A 107 -23.34 -0.07 3.73
N GLN A 108 -23.34 -0.49 2.47
CA GLN A 108 -22.16 -0.97 1.77
C GLN A 108 -21.72 0.02 0.69
N GLN A 109 -20.41 0.17 0.51
CA GLN A 109 -19.83 0.97 -0.57
C GLN A 109 -18.90 0.11 -1.42
N LEU A 110 -19.08 0.17 -2.74
CA LEU A 110 -18.19 -0.40 -3.74
C LEU A 110 -17.34 0.73 -4.33
N SER A 111 -16.03 0.62 -4.21
CA SER A 111 -15.07 1.60 -4.72
C SER A 111 -14.12 0.93 -5.71
N PHE A 112 -13.82 1.63 -6.81
CA PHE A 112 -12.87 1.16 -7.82
C PHE A 112 -11.62 2.04 -7.82
N PHE A 113 -10.45 1.43 -7.70
CA PHE A 113 -9.15 2.11 -7.80
C PHE A 113 -8.43 1.68 -9.09
N ARG A 114 -7.68 2.60 -9.69
CA ARG A 114 -6.77 2.26 -10.81
C ARG A 114 -5.55 1.53 -10.29
N LEU A 115 -5.03 0.61 -11.08
CA LEU A 115 -3.74 -0.05 -10.94
C LEU A 115 -2.94 0.19 -12.22
N SER A 116 -1.83 0.89 -12.10
CA SER A 116 -0.96 1.18 -13.24
C SER A 116 0.24 0.24 -13.26
N HIS A 117 0.72 -0.11 -14.45
CA HIS A 117 1.94 -0.90 -14.62
C HIS A 117 2.63 -0.44 -15.90
N PRO A 118 3.97 -0.26 -15.91
CA PRO A 118 4.67 0.28 -17.09
C PRO A 118 4.46 -0.52 -18.38
N ALA A 119 4.32 -1.85 -18.25
CA ALA A 119 4.07 -2.76 -19.38
C ALA A 119 2.59 -2.96 -19.77
N TRP A 120 1.62 -2.33 -19.09
CA TRP A 120 0.21 -2.46 -19.47
C TRP A 120 -0.19 -1.32 -20.41
N PRO A 121 -0.96 -1.61 -21.49
CA PRO A 121 -1.44 -0.57 -22.40
C PRO A 121 -2.50 0.32 -21.74
N GLU A 122 -3.21 -0.20 -20.73
CA GLU A 122 -4.26 0.49 -19.98
C GLU A 122 -4.20 0.13 -18.49
N ASP A 123 -4.68 1.02 -17.63
CA ASP A 123 -4.82 0.79 -16.19
C ASP A 123 -5.83 -0.35 -15.93
N ARG A 124 -5.52 -1.18 -14.95
CA ARG A 124 -6.46 -2.18 -14.42
C ARG A 124 -7.26 -1.61 -13.26
N LEU A 125 -8.32 -2.31 -12.86
CA LEU A 125 -9.15 -1.90 -11.74
C LEU A 125 -9.04 -2.85 -10.54
N LEU A 126 -9.03 -2.25 -9.35
CA LEU A 126 -9.17 -2.90 -8.06
C LEU A 126 -10.53 -2.50 -7.47
N ALA A 127 -11.44 -3.46 -7.35
CA ALA A 127 -12.70 -3.28 -6.65
C ALA A 127 -12.55 -3.58 -5.17
N VAL A 128 -13.19 -2.75 -4.35
CA VAL A 128 -13.15 -2.84 -2.89
C VAL A 128 -14.56 -2.64 -2.36
N ILE A 129 -15.02 -3.56 -1.50
CA ILE A 129 -16.33 -3.47 -0.85
C ILE A 129 -16.11 -3.22 0.64
N TRP A 130 -16.72 -2.14 1.13
CA TRP A 130 -16.74 -1.75 2.52
C TRP A 130 -18.15 -1.81 3.06
N GLU A 131 -18.26 -2.09 4.35
CA GLU A 131 -19.53 -2.15 5.05
C GLU A 131 -19.46 -1.34 6.33
N GLN A 132 -20.55 -0.64 6.64
CA GLN A 132 -20.72 -0.02 7.94
C GLN A 132 -20.71 -1.11 9.03
N ASP A 133 -19.76 -1.05 9.96
CA ASP A 133 -19.48 -2.10 10.95
C ASP A 133 -20.72 -2.47 11.78
N ARG A 134 -21.55 -1.47 12.14
CA ARG A 134 -22.87 -1.68 12.77
C ARG A 134 -23.86 -0.60 12.33
N PRO A 135 -25.17 -0.91 12.23
CA PRO A 135 -26.20 0.08 11.89
C PRO A 135 -26.23 1.28 12.84
N THR A 136 -25.93 1.05 14.12
CA THR A 136 -25.96 2.05 15.19
C THR A 136 -24.65 2.84 15.33
N ALA A 137 -23.61 2.50 14.58
CA ALA A 137 -22.33 3.20 14.58
C ALA A 137 -22.13 3.91 13.23
N PRO A 138 -22.77 5.08 13.01
CA PRO A 138 -22.53 5.87 11.80
C PRO A 138 -21.03 6.18 11.70
N ASN A 139 -20.48 6.06 10.49
CA ASN A 139 -19.08 6.33 10.15
C ASN A 139 -18.03 5.30 10.60
N LYS A 140 -18.43 4.18 11.22
CA LYS A 140 -17.52 3.04 11.40
C LYS A 140 -17.69 2.09 10.22
N TYR A 141 -16.66 1.96 9.39
CA TYR A 141 -16.65 1.04 8.26
C TYR A 141 -15.55 -0.01 8.41
N ARG A 142 -15.85 -1.22 7.94
CA ARG A 142 -14.92 -2.33 7.85
C ARG A 142 -14.83 -2.81 6.42
N LEU A 143 -13.63 -3.23 6.03
CA LEU A 143 -13.42 -3.84 4.73
C LEU A 143 -14.04 -5.25 4.73
N LEU A 144 -14.85 -5.54 3.71
CA LEU A 144 -15.43 -6.85 3.47
C LEU A 144 -14.66 -7.65 2.44
N TYR A 145 -14.27 -7.00 1.34
CA TYR A 145 -13.75 -7.69 0.18
C TYR A 145 -12.91 -6.79 -0.72
N SER A 146 -11.92 -7.37 -1.40
CA SER A 146 -11.17 -6.71 -2.47
C SER A 146 -10.81 -7.69 -3.58
N THR A 147 -10.87 -7.25 -4.83
CA THR A 147 -10.48 -8.05 -6.01
C THR A 147 -9.97 -7.19 -7.14
N THR A 148 -9.13 -7.76 -7.99
CA THR A 148 -8.68 -7.13 -9.24
C THR A 148 -9.44 -7.66 -10.45
N PHE A 149 -9.58 -6.80 -11.45
CA PHE A 149 -9.99 -7.19 -12.79
C PHE A 149 -8.74 -7.44 -13.66
N GLY A 150 -8.70 -8.57 -14.35
CA GLY A 150 -7.59 -8.98 -15.21
C GLY A 150 -6.85 -10.23 -14.71
N SER A 151 -6.17 -10.93 -15.62
CA SER A 151 -5.43 -12.16 -15.34
C SER A 151 -4.03 -11.90 -14.78
N GLY A 152 -3.52 -12.81 -13.94
CA GLY A 152 -2.12 -12.85 -13.49
C GLY A 152 -1.79 -12.07 -12.20
N VAL A 153 -2.77 -11.43 -11.57
CA VAL A 153 -2.63 -10.79 -10.25
C VAL A 153 -3.59 -11.43 -9.27
N ASN A 154 -3.11 -11.76 -8.09
CA ASN A 154 -3.88 -12.36 -7.02
C ASN A 154 -4.09 -11.34 -5.89
N PRO A 155 -5.32 -11.08 -5.45
CA PRO A 155 -5.55 -10.27 -4.27
C PRO A 155 -5.00 -11.00 -3.04
N GLU A 156 -4.25 -10.26 -2.22
CA GLU A 156 -3.81 -10.69 -0.90
C GLU A 156 -4.97 -10.54 0.11
N PRO A 157 -5.00 -11.33 1.19
CA PRO A 157 -5.91 -11.09 2.30
C PRO A 157 -5.75 -9.66 2.81
N ALA A 158 -6.85 -8.93 2.87
CA ALA A 158 -6.79 -7.57 3.34
C ALA A 158 -6.51 -7.52 4.86
N GLN A 159 -5.66 -6.58 5.26
CA GLN A 159 -5.23 -6.46 6.66
C GLN A 159 -5.78 -5.19 7.28
N ARG A 160 -6.31 -5.29 8.49
CA ARG A 160 -6.76 -4.11 9.24
C ARG A 160 -5.56 -3.48 9.94
N ILE A 161 -5.45 -2.16 9.84
CA ILE A 161 -4.49 -1.36 10.58
C ILE A 161 -5.27 -0.67 11.70
N GLN A 162 -5.03 -1.10 12.93
CA GLN A 162 -5.67 -0.52 14.11
C GLN A 162 -4.75 0.55 14.70
N LEU A 163 -5.27 1.77 14.82
CA LEU A 163 -4.63 2.82 15.60
C LEU A 163 -5.25 2.83 17.01
N PRO A 164 -4.44 2.80 18.08
CA PRO A 164 -4.93 2.96 19.45
C PRO A 164 -5.74 4.26 19.59
N GLY A 165 -6.89 4.18 20.27
CA GLY A 165 -7.79 5.32 20.46
C GLY A 165 -8.59 5.74 19.21
N SER A 166 -8.33 5.15 18.04
CA SER A 166 -9.09 5.48 16.83
C SER A 166 -10.35 4.62 16.66
N ASN A 167 -11.42 5.30 16.27
CA ASN A 167 -12.68 4.71 15.82
C ASN A 167 -12.70 4.44 14.30
N THR A 168 -11.67 4.86 13.57
CA THR A 168 -11.54 4.72 12.12
C THR A 168 -10.62 3.56 11.80
N HIS A 169 -11.10 2.62 11.00
CA HIS A 169 -10.30 1.47 10.56
C HIS A 169 -9.62 1.80 9.24
N LEU A 170 -8.29 1.84 9.27
CA LEU A 170 -7.50 1.77 8.05
C LEU A 170 -7.41 0.30 7.62
N ALA A 171 -7.38 0.08 6.31
CA ALA A 171 -7.12 -1.23 5.74
C ALA A 171 -5.98 -1.15 4.73
N LEU A 172 -5.13 -2.16 4.79
CA LEU A 172 -4.17 -2.46 3.76
C LEU A 172 -4.80 -3.44 2.78
N ILE A 173 -4.86 -3.06 1.51
CA ILE A 173 -5.18 -3.97 0.42
C ILE A 173 -3.97 -4.08 -0.51
N ALA A 174 -3.70 -5.30 -0.97
CA ALA A 174 -2.57 -5.55 -1.84
C ALA A 174 -2.92 -6.62 -2.87
N THR A 175 -2.25 -6.54 -4.02
CA THR A 175 -2.36 -7.52 -5.09
C THR A 175 -0.96 -7.90 -5.53
N ARG A 176 -0.70 -9.20 -5.64
CA ARG A 176 0.61 -9.74 -5.97
C ARG A 176 0.55 -10.44 -7.31
N ASN A 177 1.55 -10.18 -8.15
CA ASN A 177 1.82 -11.04 -9.29
C ASN A 177 2.94 -12.02 -8.91
N PRO A 178 2.63 -13.32 -8.71
CA PRO A 178 3.64 -14.29 -8.29
C PRO A 178 4.65 -14.60 -9.40
N THR A 179 4.30 -14.40 -10.66
CA THR A 179 5.16 -14.74 -11.82
C THR A 179 6.18 -13.64 -12.09
N LEU A 180 5.74 -12.38 -12.04
CA LEU A 180 6.57 -11.21 -12.31
C LEU A 180 7.14 -10.58 -11.03
N GLU A 181 6.86 -11.20 -9.88
CA GLU A 181 7.34 -10.81 -8.56
C GLU A 181 7.17 -9.32 -8.22
N TYR A 182 5.97 -8.77 -8.43
CA TYR A 182 5.66 -7.40 -7.99
C TYR A 182 4.42 -7.34 -7.10
N LEU A 183 4.28 -6.21 -6.42
CA LEU A 183 3.18 -5.86 -5.53
C LEU A 183 2.54 -4.54 -5.96
N HIS A 184 1.21 -4.47 -6.01
CA HIS A 184 0.48 -3.22 -5.86
C HIS A 184 -0.12 -3.19 -4.47
N TYR A 185 -0.11 -2.05 -3.79
CA TYR A 185 -0.81 -1.92 -2.52
C TYR A 185 -1.31 -0.51 -2.25
N ARG A 186 -2.34 -0.43 -1.42
CA ARG A 186 -2.97 0.81 -0.97
C ARG A 186 -3.31 0.72 0.50
N VAL A 187 -3.09 1.81 1.23
CA VAL A 187 -3.67 2.05 2.56
C VAL A 187 -4.91 2.90 2.35
N ILE A 188 -6.06 2.35 2.71
CA ILE A 188 -7.37 2.93 2.45
C ILE A 188 -8.18 3.06 3.73
N GLY A 189 -9.10 4.00 3.76
CA GLY A 189 -10.10 4.10 4.83
C GLY A 189 -11.27 5.00 4.45
N TYR A 190 -12.20 5.15 5.39
CA TYR A 190 -13.41 5.95 5.20
C TYR A 190 -13.30 7.27 5.97
N ASP A 191 -13.44 8.39 5.28
CA ASP A 191 -13.30 9.73 5.86
C ASP A 191 -14.61 10.33 6.42
N GLY A 192 -15.71 9.56 6.42
CA GLY A 192 -17.04 10.05 6.77
C GLY A 192 -17.93 10.36 5.56
N LYS A 193 -17.34 10.48 4.36
CA LYS A 193 -18.07 10.72 3.10
C LYS A 193 -17.80 9.61 2.10
N SER A 194 -16.53 9.29 1.89
CA SER A 194 -16.10 8.37 0.85
C SER A 194 -14.92 7.50 1.29
N VAL A 195 -14.68 6.43 0.55
CA VAL A 195 -13.48 5.61 0.71
C VAL A 195 -12.34 6.29 -0.03
N THR A 196 -11.22 6.54 0.65
CA THR A 196 -10.08 7.29 0.12
C THR A 196 -8.79 6.50 0.29
N SER A 197 -7.85 6.66 -0.66
CA SER A 197 -6.47 6.19 -0.58
C SER A 197 -5.62 7.21 0.21
N TYR A 198 -4.94 6.75 1.24
CA TYR A 198 -4.01 7.55 2.06
C TYR A 198 -2.55 7.26 1.76
N TRP A 199 -2.29 6.16 1.07
CA TRP A 199 -0.98 5.82 0.54
C TRP A 199 -1.16 4.78 -0.55
N GLU A 200 -0.40 4.90 -1.64
CA GLU A 200 -0.43 3.91 -2.70
C GLU A 200 0.92 3.73 -3.37
N GLN A 201 1.10 2.50 -3.84
CA GLN A 201 2.22 2.11 -4.66
C GLN A 201 1.75 1.07 -5.67
N ASP A 202 2.17 1.29 -6.91
CA ASP A 202 1.95 0.38 -8.00
C ASP A 202 3.29 -0.17 -8.50
N PHE A 203 3.29 -1.43 -8.94
CA PHE A 203 4.45 -2.09 -9.52
C PHE A 203 5.70 -2.08 -8.63
N VAL A 204 5.56 -2.41 -7.34
CA VAL A 204 6.70 -2.52 -6.42
C VAL A 204 7.49 -3.80 -6.72
N PRO A 205 8.71 -3.73 -7.27
CA PRO A 205 9.45 -4.90 -7.71
C PRO A 205 10.01 -5.69 -6.52
N GLY A 206 9.85 -7.01 -6.53
CA GLY A 206 10.18 -7.88 -5.40
C GLY A 206 9.37 -7.55 -4.14
N GLY A 207 8.27 -6.80 -4.27
CA GLY A 207 7.54 -6.18 -3.17
C GLY A 207 7.07 -7.17 -2.11
N ARG A 208 7.44 -6.93 -0.86
CA ARG A 208 6.92 -7.59 0.33
C ARG A 208 6.42 -6.55 1.31
N LEU A 209 5.32 -6.86 1.96
CA LEU A 209 4.68 -5.94 2.89
C LEU A 209 4.20 -6.71 4.11
N GLU A 210 4.57 -6.21 5.28
CA GLU A 210 4.19 -6.78 6.57
C GLU A 210 3.60 -5.68 7.44
N VAL A 211 2.64 -6.03 8.30
CA VAL A 211 2.07 -5.10 9.29
C VAL A 211 2.49 -5.58 10.68
N HIS A 212 3.26 -4.76 11.38
CA HIS A 212 3.76 -5.02 12.73
C HIS A 212 3.29 -3.91 13.66
N ALA A 213 2.45 -4.25 14.64
CA ALA A 213 1.90 -3.29 15.60
C ALA A 213 1.28 -2.03 14.95
N GLY A 214 0.67 -2.15 13.77
CA GLY A 214 0.06 -1.04 13.04
C GLY A 214 1.02 -0.23 12.14
N VAL A 215 2.33 -0.52 12.17
CA VAL A 215 3.32 0.01 11.22
C VAL A 215 3.43 -0.93 10.03
N LEU A 216 3.46 -0.39 8.81
CA LEU A 216 3.70 -1.20 7.62
C LEU A 216 5.19 -1.18 7.30
N VAL A 217 5.77 -2.36 7.07
CA VAL A 217 7.16 -2.53 6.67
C VAL A 217 7.17 -3.02 5.22
N GLU A 218 7.49 -2.11 4.31
CA GLU A 218 7.65 -2.42 2.90
C GLU A 218 9.11 -2.79 2.62
N ARG A 219 9.31 -3.87 1.88
CA ARG A 219 10.60 -4.24 1.29
C ARG A 219 10.45 -4.30 -0.23
N ARG A 220 11.34 -3.62 -0.95
CA ARG A 220 11.40 -3.66 -2.42
C ARG A 220 12.82 -3.90 -2.89
N ARG A 221 12.98 -4.46 -4.09
CA ARG A 221 14.30 -4.64 -4.72
C ARG A 221 14.77 -3.32 -5.31
N THR A 222 16.01 -2.93 -5.05
CA THR A 222 16.55 -1.63 -5.50
C THR A 222 17.15 -1.68 -6.90
N ASP A 223 17.41 -2.87 -7.44
CA ASP A 223 18.02 -3.05 -8.75
C ASP A 223 17.07 -3.77 -9.71
N VAL A 224 16.63 -3.07 -10.76
CA VAL A 224 15.82 -3.66 -11.84
C VAL A 224 16.68 -4.63 -12.68
N ASN A 225 18.02 -4.50 -12.65
CA ASN A 225 18.97 -5.27 -13.46
C ASN A 225 19.52 -6.56 -12.80
N LEU A 226 18.89 -7.08 -11.74
CA LEU A 226 19.13 -8.44 -11.20
C LEU A 226 20.56 -8.76 -10.70
N THR A 227 21.49 -7.80 -10.65
CA THR A 227 22.91 -8.08 -10.32
C THR A 227 23.31 -7.77 -8.88
N SER A 228 22.50 -7.02 -8.14
CA SER A 228 22.73 -6.76 -6.72
C SER A 228 21.52 -7.19 -5.88
N ASN A 229 21.77 -7.93 -4.79
CA ASN A 229 20.76 -8.35 -3.80
C ASN A 229 20.27 -7.19 -2.91
N GLY A 230 20.35 -5.95 -3.42
CA GLY A 230 19.94 -4.76 -2.69
C GLY A 230 18.43 -4.74 -2.47
N HIS A 231 18.04 -4.58 -1.21
CA HIS A 231 16.66 -4.31 -0.82
C HIS A 231 16.61 -2.96 -0.11
N SER A 232 15.57 -2.17 -0.38
CA SER A 232 15.23 -1.01 0.43
C SER A 232 14.07 -1.36 1.34
N VAL A 233 14.16 -0.95 2.60
CA VAL A 233 13.12 -1.11 3.60
C VAL A 233 12.53 0.26 3.91
N ASN A 234 11.20 0.38 3.83
CA ASN A 234 10.47 1.60 4.18
C ASN A 234 9.42 1.29 5.25
N PHE A 235 9.51 1.98 6.38
CA PHE A 235 8.54 1.95 7.45
C PHE A 235 7.49 3.02 7.18
N LEU A 236 6.27 2.59 6.88
CA LEU A 236 5.12 3.47 6.74
C LEU A 236 4.38 3.50 8.07
N VAL A 237 4.45 4.64 8.75
CA VAL A 237 3.79 4.87 10.04
C VAL A 237 2.49 5.64 9.78
N PRO A 238 1.33 4.97 9.80
CA PRO A 238 0.06 5.65 9.69
C PRO A 238 -0.20 6.53 10.90
N TYR A 239 -0.82 7.69 10.68
CA TYR A 239 -1.28 8.55 11.76
C TYR A 239 -2.69 9.08 11.48
N GLN A 240 -3.40 9.41 12.55
CA GLN A 240 -4.68 10.10 12.50
C GLN A 240 -4.72 11.23 13.51
N VAL A 241 -5.56 12.23 13.25
CA VAL A 241 -5.89 13.27 14.23
C VAL A 241 -7.33 13.03 14.67
N ASP A 242 -7.54 12.82 15.96
CA ASP A 242 -8.88 12.59 16.52
C ASP A 242 -9.72 13.90 16.52
N PRO A 243 -11.03 13.84 16.78
CA PRO A 243 -11.87 15.05 16.85
C PRO A 243 -11.46 16.06 17.93
N ALA A 244 -10.72 15.64 18.95
CA ALA A 244 -10.16 16.52 19.98
C ALA A 244 -8.83 17.16 19.56
N GLY A 245 -8.30 16.81 18.39
CA GLY A 245 -7.06 17.34 17.85
C GLY A 245 -5.82 16.54 18.24
N ASN A 246 -5.96 15.44 18.99
CA ASN A 246 -4.82 14.62 19.42
C ASN A 246 -4.28 13.78 18.26
N LEU A 247 -2.96 13.68 18.18
CA LEU A 247 -2.30 12.77 17.22
C LEU A 247 -2.36 11.33 17.73
N LEU A 248 -2.85 10.43 16.90
CA LEU A 248 -2.90 8.99 17.14
C LEU A 248 -1.85 8.29 16.29
N LEU A 249 -0.96 7.56 16.95
CA LEU A 249 0.11 6.77 16.34
C LEU A 249 -0.03 5.30 16.74
N PRO A 250 0.39 4.35 15.87
CA PRO A 250 0.34 2.92 16.16
C PRO A 250 1.37 2.52 17.23
N VAL A 251 2.50 3.23 17.28
CA VAL A 251 3.64 2.93 18.15
C VAL A 251 4.24 4.22 18.72
N GLN A 252 4.95 4.09 19.84
CA GLN A 252 5.73 5.18 20.46
C GLN A 252 7.23 5.00 20.29
N ARG A 253 7.67 3.81 19.86
CA ARG A 253 9.06 3.47 19.56
C ARG A 253 9.12 2.66 18.28
N LEU A 254 10.13 2.94 17.45
CA LEU A 254 10.46 2.16 16.26
C LEU A 254 11.97 1.92 16.22
N GLN A 255 12.37 0.71 15.83
CA GLN A 255 13.77 0.39 15.56
C GLN A 255 13.98 0.25 14.06
N MET A 256 15.06 0.85 13.55
CA MET A 256 15.43 0.85 12.13
C MET A 256 16.94 0.66 11.99
N GLU A 257 17.39 0.22 10.82
CA GLU A 257 18.81 0.15 10.48
C GLU A 257 19.23 1.36 9.64
N VAL A 258 20.51 1.73 9.70
CA VAL A 258 21.11 2.73 8.80
C VAL A 258 20.81 2.37 7.34
N GLY A 259 20.36 3.37 6.57
CA GLY A 259 19.97 3.22 5.16
C GLY A 259 18.50 2.90 4.92
N GLN A 260 17.72 2.56 5.96
CA GLN A 260 16.28 2.34 5.87
C GLN A 260 15.49 3.66 5.87
N TYR A 261 14.23 3.60 5.43
CA TYR A 261 13.36 4.77 5.24
C TYR A 261 12.20 4.79 6.21
N LEU A 262 11.77 5.98 6.59
CA LEU A 262 10.59 6.23 7.43
C LEU A 262 9.67 7.19 6.69
N THR A 263 8.39 6.85 6.62
CA THR A 263 7.35 7.67 6.00
C THR A 263 6.14 7.75 6.92
N PHE A 264 5.69 8.96 7.23
CA PHE A 264 4.42 9.16 7.93
C PHE A 264 3.28 9.30 6.92
N ILE A 265 2.25 8.44 7.04
CA ILE A 265 1.08 8.43 6.15
C ILE A 265 -0.18 8.90 6.89
N GLY A 266 -0.75 10.03 6.47
CA GLY A 266 -1.84 10.70 7.19
C GLY A 266 -3.18 10.61 6.49
N THR A 267 -4.27 10.65 7.26
CA THR A 267 -5.63 10.65 6.70
C THR A 267 -6.19 12.03 6.34
N GLN A 268 -5.40 13.10 6.52
CA GLN A 268 -5.84 14.48 6.27
C GLN A 268 -4.83 15.18 5.37
N GLU A 269 -5.29 16.06 4.48
CA GLU A 269 -4.49 16.95 3.62
C GLU A 269 -3.60 17.94 4.41
N LYS A 270 -3.61 17.87 5.75
CA LYS A 270 -2.86 18.74 6.65
C LYS A 270 -1.51 18.08 6.94
N ALA A 271 -0.51 18.45 6.14
CA ALA A 271 0.87 18.01 6.26
C ALA A 271 1.35 18.06 7.73
N LEU A 272 1.89 16.94 8.21
CA LEU A 272 2.52 16.84 9.52
C LEU A 272 3.74 17.77 9.56
N GLN A 273 3.79 18.68 10.52
CA GLN A 273 5.05 19.33 10.88
C GLN A 273 5.85 18.35 11.72
N THR A 274 7.12 18.24 11.38
CA THR A 274 8.03 17.30 12.02
C THR A 274 9.29 18.04 12.41
N ASP A 275 9.67 17.93 13.68
CA ASP A 275 10.95 18.45 14.17
C ASP A 275 11.79 17.28 14.67
N LEU A 276 13.09 17.34 14.41
CA LEU A 276 14.08 16.33 14.77
C LEU A 276 14.97 16.91 15.89
N GLU A 277 15.15 16.15 16.96
CA GLU A 277 15.98 16.56 18.11
C GLU A 277 17.45 16.11 17.98
N GLY A 278 17.76 15.23 17.03
CA GLY A 278 19.06 14.61 16.82
C GLY A 278 19.55 14.67 15.38
N MET A 279 20.41 13.71 15.03
CA MET A 279 21.06 13.60 13.72
C MET A 279 20.98 12.18 13.15
N ALA A 280 20.15 11.28 13.71
CA ALA A 280 20.10 9.90 13.23
C ALA A 280 19.24 9.76 11.96
N LEU A 281 18.31 10.70 11.75
CA LEU A 281 17.46 10.80 10.57
C LEU A 281 17.75 12.06 9.76
N ASP A 282 17.77 11.91 8.44
CA ASP A 282 17.71 13.04 7.50
C ASP A 282 16.35 13.13 6.85
N ARG A 283 15.78 14.33 6.81
CA ARG A 283 14.54 14.61 6.09
C ARG A 283 14.78 14.60 4.58
N ILE A 284 14.01 13.79 3.86
CA ILE A 284 14.02 13.79 2.40
C ILE A 284 13.07 14.90 1.95
N GLN A 285 13.60 15.89 1.22
CA GLN A 285 12.76 16.92 0.62
C GLN A 285 11.93 16.29 -0.50
N SER A 286 10.60 16.29 -0.36
CA SER A 286 9.70 15.99 -1.47
C SER A 286 9.78 17.08 -2.52
N MET A 287 9.72 16.68 -3.80
CA MET A 287 9.61 17.64 -4.90
C MET A 287 8.21 18.25 -4.92
N GLU A 288 8.06 19.43 -5.54
CA GLU A 288 6.75 20.10 -5.68
C GLU A 288 5.69 19.13 -6.24
N GLY A 289 4.66 18.82 -5.43
CA GLY A 289 3.55 17.93 -5.78
C GLY A 289 3.32 16.76 -4.83
N GLU A 290 4.34 16.33 -4.06
CA GLU A 290 4.27 15.19 -3.12
C GLU A 290 3.87 15.60 -1.67
N GLN A 291 3.05 16.64 -1.52
CA GLN A 291 2.98 17.44 -0.29
C GLN A 291 2.33 16.78 0.97
N THR A 292 2.04 15.47 0.98
CA THR A 292 1.20 14.89 2.06
C THR A 292 1.94 14.02 3.06
N ALA A 293 3.07 13.42 2.70
CA ALA A 293 3.82 12.51 3.59
C ALA A 293 5.17 13.09 4.01
N ALA A 294 5.57 12.85 5.26
CA ALA A 294 6.88 13.23 5.76
C ALA A 294 7.84 12.05 5.61
N HIS A 295 8.91 12.23 4.82
CA HIS A 295 9.87 11.19 4.47
C HIS A 295 11.23 11.44 5.12
N PHE A 296 11.82 10.36 5.62
CA PHE A 296 13.13 10.38 6.28
C PHE A 296 13.96 9.18 5.87
N ARG A 297 15.28 9.33 5.97
CA ARG A 297 16.26 8.27 5.83
C ARG A 297 17.06 8.15 7.12
N ALA A 298 17.26 6.93 7.60
CA ALA A 298 18.24 6.65 8.65
C ALA A 298 19.66 6.80 8.09
N VAL A 299 20.45 7.71 8.65
CA VAL A 299 21.78 8.08 8.10
C VAL A 299 22.94 7.69 9.01
N GLN A 300 22.72 7.56 10.30
CA GLN A 300 23.72 7.07 11.25
C GLN A 300 23.05 6.42 12.46
N SER A 301 23.78 5.53 13.14
CA SER A 301 23.29 4.91 14.37
C SER A 301 23.12 5.93 15.50
N GLY A 302 22.12 5.72 16.34
CA GLY A 302 21.76 6.65 17.41
C GLY A 302 20.28 6.60 17.74
N THR A 303 19.84 7.59 18.52
CA THR A 303 18.44 7.76 18.89
C THR A 303 17.95 9.12 18.38
N GLU A 304 16.76 9.13 17.80
CA GLU A 304 16.11 10.32 17.26
C GLU A 304 14.71 10.43 17.84
N MET A 305 14.41 11.57 18.46
CA MET A 305 13.04 11.90 18.84
C MET A 305 12.42 12.70 17.70
N VAL A 306 11.36 12.15 17.11
CA VAL A 306 10.59 12.87 16.09
C VAL A 306 9.37 13.49 16.77
N GLU A 307 9.34 14.82 16.86
CA GLU A 307 8.17 15.56 17.30
C GLU A 307 7.22 15.76 16.12
N LEU A 308 5.93 15.49 16.32
CA LEU A 308 4.93 15.43 15.28
C LEU A 308 3.76 16.36 15.63
N GLN A 309 3.62 17.46 14.91
CA GLN A 309 2.53 18.42 15.11
C GLN A 309 1.64 18.52 13.88
N PRO A 310 0.32 18.31 14.00
CA PRO A 310 -0.59 18.60 12.89
C PRO A 310 -0.65 20.12 12.63
N ARG A 311 -0.31 20.58 11.42
CA ARG A 311 -0.16 22.01 11.05
C ARG A 311 -1.36 22.93 11.32
N ASN A 312 -2.55 22.38 11.58
CA ASN A 312 -3.77 23.14 11.87
C ASN A 312 -4.59 22.48 13.00
N SER A 313 -3.93 21.90 13.99
CA SER A 313 -4.56 21.39 15.22
C SER A 313 -3.99 22.11 16.43
N SER A 314 -4.87 22.47 17.37
CA SER A 314 -4.51 22.98 18.69
C SER A 314 -4.23 21.86 19.71
N GLY A 315 -4.39 20.60 19.31
CA GLY A 315 -4.16 19.45 20.17
C GLY A 315 -2.68 19.23 20.47
N PRO A 316 -2.38 18.49 21.55
CA PRO A 316 -1.01 18.07 21.84
C PRO A 316 -0.52 17.21 20.67
N GLY A 317 0.63 17.58 20.11
CA GLY A 317 1.32 16.77 19.11
C GLY A 317 1.69 15.39 19.65
N GLY A 318 2.30 14.56 18.81
CA GLY A 318 2.85 13.27 19.22
C GLY A 318 4.37 13.28 19.20
N ARG A 319 4.94 12.25 19.82
CA ARG A 319 6.37 11.97 19.78
C ARG A 319 6.59 10.51 19.41
N LEU A 320 7.58 10.26 18.56
CA LEU A 320 7.99 8.92 18.19
C LEU A 320 9.49 8.79 18.39
N LEU A 321 9.90 7.86 19.26
CA LEU A 321 11.30 7.54 19.48
C LEU A 321 11.78 6.57 18.40
N ILE A 322 12.79 6.96 17.64
CA ILE A 322 13.42 6.12 16.63
C ILE A 322 14.80 5.70 17.14
N GLU A 323 15.03 4.40 17.17
CA GLU A 323 16.34 3.82 17.45
C GLU A 323 16.95 3.34 16.14
N VAL A 324 18.03 3.99 15.71
CA VAL A 324 18.78 3.61 14.51
C VAL A 324 19.99 2.78 14.91
N VAL A 325 20.07 1.56 14.40
CA VAL A 325 21.19 0.64 14.63
C VAL A 325 22.01 0.43 13.36
N GLU A 326 23.26 0.01 13.53
CA GLU A 326 24.06 -0.45 12.38
C GLU A 326 23.41 -1.68 11.73
N PRO A 327 23.56 -1.86 10.40
CA PRO A 327 23.04 -3.03 9.71
C PRO A 327 23.63 -4.31 10.32
N GLY A 328 22.79 -5.32 10.58
CA GLY A 328 23.28 -6.63 10.98
C GLY A 328 24.17 -7.27 9.90
N PRO A 329 25.08 -8.20 10.26
CA PRO A 329 25.81 -8.97 9.25
C PRO A 329 24.82 -9.76 8.37
N GLN A 330 24.92 -9.57 7.05
CA GLN A 330 24.12 -10.27 6.03
C GLN A 330 24.61 -11.70 5.80
#